data_AF-A0AAP9QDY1-F1
#
_entry.id   AF-A0AAP9QDY1-F1
#
_cell.length_a   1.000
_cell.length_b   1.000
_cell.length_c   1.000
_cell.angle_alpha   90.00
_cell.angle_beta   90.00
_cell.angle_gamma   90.00
#
_symmetry.space_group_name_H-M   'P 1'
#
loop_
_entity.id
_entity.type
_entity.pdbx_description
1 polymer ?
#
loop_
_entity_poly.entity_id
_entity_poly.type
_entity_poly.pdbx_seq_one_letter_code
_entity_poly.pdbx_strand_id
1 'polypeptide(L)'
;MKIDVDGKLLIKSASLFLKATGVVVFTFDEGSRITLNFRSNKNTNEGKRSISNEIDDDGKGMTLHCNNFDAYVPLQEGFLDEPVQIFSHGGKNYYLSFSTTLLNDERRSLTISFLKDK
;
A
#
# COMPACT_ATOMS: atom_id res chain seq x y z
N MET A 1 20.19 3.02 -11.51
CA MET A 1 20.04 1.56 -11.78
C MET A 1 18.56 1.32 -12.10
N LYS A 2 18.22 0.54 -13.12
CA LYS A 2 16.84 0.12 -13.41
C LYS A 2 16.68 -1.31 -12.91
N ILE A 3 15.62 -1.57 -12.14
CA ILE A 3 15.33 -2.90 -11.58
C ILE A 3 14.04 -3.40 -12.22
N ASP A 4 14.10 -4.62 -12.75
CA ASP A 4 12.96 -5.33 -13.33
C ASP A 4 12.41 -6.32 -12.29
N VAL A 5 11.09 -6.31 -12.11
CA VAL A 5 10.37 -7.28 -11.28
C VAL A 5 9.21 -7.80 -12.11
N ASP A 6 9.30 -9.05 -12.54
CA ASP A 6 8.28 -9.75 -13.33
C ASP A 6 7.78 -8.93 -14.54
N GLY A 7 8.72 -8.32 -15.28
CA GLY A 7 8.44 -7.54 -16.48
C GLY A 7 8.01 -6.09 -16.21
N LYS A 8 7.92 -5.66 -14.95
CA LYS A 8 7.59 -4.30 -14.53
C LYS A 8 8.84 -3.57 -14.05
N LEU A 9 8.89 -2.25 -14.25
CA LEU A 9 9.97 -1.40 -13.80
C LEU A 9 9.72 -0.94 -12.35
N LEU A 10 10.65 -1.20 -11.44
CA LEU A 10 10.63 -0.64 -10.08
C LEU A 10 10.90 0.86 -10.13
N ILE A 11 9.91 1.65 -9.69
CA ILE A 11 10.01 3.10 -9.57
C ILE A 11 10.62 3.46 -8.22
N LYS A 12 10.08 2.89 -7.15
CA LYS A 12 10.47 3.21 -5.77
C LYS A 12 10.14 2.04 -4.86
N SER A 13 10.97 1.83 -3.86
CA SER A 13 10.69 0.90 -2.76
C SER A 13 11.10 1.55 -1.44
N ALA A 14 10.40 1.21 -0.36
CA ALA A 14 10.69 1.70 0.98
C ALA A 14 10.37 0.65 2.03
N SER A 15 11.16 0.66 3.11
CA SER A 15 10.88 -0.07 4.34
C SER A 15 10.79 0.94 5.49
N LEU A 16 9.65 0.99 6.17
CA LEU A 16 9.32 2.02 7.16
C LEU A 16 8.82 1.40 8.46
N PHE A 17 9.12 2.07 9.58
CA PHE A 17 8.48 1.83 10.87
C PHE A 17 7.49 2.94 11.19
N LEU A 18 6.23 2.58 11.35
CA LEU A 18 5.10 3.51 11.43
C LEU A 18 4.25 3.21 12.67
N LYS A 19 3.31 4.10 12.97
CA LYS A 19 2.26 3.81 13.97
C LYS A 19 1.37 2.66 13.48
N ALA A 20 0.82 1.88 14.41
CA ALA A 20 -0.09 0.77 14.11
C ALA A 20 -1.31 1.23 13.29
N THR A 21 -1.83 2.42 13.53
CA THR A 21 -2.86 3.06 12.70
C THR A 21 -2.40 4.43 12.22
N GLY A 22 -2.98 4.91 11.12
CA GLY A 22 -2.67 6.22 10.56
C GLY A 22 -2.56 6.21 9.04
N VAL A 23 -2.12 7.35 8.52
CA VAL A 23 -2.04 7.62 7.08
C VAL A 23 -0.59 7.78 6.68
N VAL A 24 -0.21 7.17 5.56
CA VAL A 24 1.09 7.31 4.92
C VAL A 24 0.86 7.72 3.48
N VAL A 25 1.55 8.76 3.03
CA VAL A 25 1.44 9.27 1.66
C VAL A 25 2.80 9.16 0.98
N PHE A 26 2.83 8.50 -0.17
CA PHE A 26 3.99 8.40 -1.04
C PHE A 26 3.76 9.27 -2.26
N THR A 27 4.64 10.26 -2.48
CA THR A 27 4.62 11.12 -3.66
C THR A 27 5.74 10.74 -4.64
N PHE A 28 5.45 10.92 -5.92
CA PHE A 28 6.34 10.67 -7.05
C PHE A 28 6.54 11.95 -7.87
N ASP A 29 7.62 12.01 -8.64
CA ASP A 29 8.07 13.22 -9.34
C ASP A 29 7.07 13.74 -10.40
N GLU A 30 6.09 12.91 -10.80
CA GLU A 30 5.04 13.26 -11.77
C GLU A 30 3.74 13.79 -11.11
N GLY A 31 3.80 14.10 -9.80
CA GLY A 31 2.63 14.53 -9.02
C GLY A 31 1.69 13.38 -8.67
N SER A 32 2.02 12.15 -9.07
CA SER A 32 1.30 10.97 -8.64
C SER A 32 1.50 10.70 -7.16
N ARG A 33 0.50 10.11 -6.51
CA ARG A 33 0.60 9.73 -5.11
C ARG A 33 -0.15 8.44 -4.77
N ILE A 34 0.33 7.75 -3.75
CA ILE A 34 -0.39 6.63 -3.14
C ILE A 34 -0.52 6.88 -1.66
N THR A 35 -1.76 6.79 -1.17
CA THR A 35 -2.08 6.94 0.24
C THR A 35 -2.41 5.57 0.81
N LEU A 36 -1.70 5.13 1.84
CA LEU A 36 -2.11 4.00 2.66
C LEU A 36 -2.75 4.50 3.93
N ASN A 37 -3.91 3.97 4.26
CA ASN A 37 -4.72 4.41 5.38
C ASN A 37 -5.09 3.23 6.27
N PHE A 38 -4.29 3.03 7.31
CA PHE A 38 -4.47 1.95 8.27
C PHE A 38 -5.46 2.37 9.33
N ARG A 39 -6.61 1.70 9.37
CA ARG A 39 -7.72 2.01 10.26
C ARG A 39 -8.20 0.77 11.01
N SER A 40 -8.65 0.97 12.23
CA SER A 40 -9.40 -0.03 12.98
C SER A 40 -10.87 0.28 12.86
N ASN A 41 -11.65 -0.62 12.26
CA ASN A 41 -13.09 -0.52 12.26
C ASN A 41 -13.69 -1.92 12.38
N LYS A 42 -13.93 -2.34 13.62
CA LYS A 42 -14.49 -3.67 13.94
C LYS A 42 -15.89 -3.89 13.36
N ASN A 43 -16.59 -2.83 12.97
CA ASN A 43 -17.90 -2.92 12.31
C ASN A 43 -17.77 -3.16 10.79
N THR A 44 -16.59 -2.95 10.20
CA THR A 44 -16.31 -3.22 8.78
C THR A 44 -15.85 -4.66 8.62
N ASN A 45 -16.42 -5.37 7.63
CA ASN A 45 -16.04 -6.74 7.27
C ASN A 45 -16.02 -7.71 8.47
N GLU A 46 -16.94 -7.55 9.43
CA GLU A 46 -17.01 -8.37 10.66
C GLU A 46 -15.71 -8.34 11.49
N GLY A 47 -14.94 -7.25 11.42
CA GLY A 47 -13.64 -7.13 12.07
C GLY A 47 -12.50 -7.90 11.37
N LYS A 48 -12.77 -8.53 10.22
CA LYS A 48 -11.74 -9.15 9.38
C LYS A 48 -10.95 -8.09 8.61
N ARG A 49 -9.73 -8.44 8.24
CA ARG A 49 -8.88 -7.61 7.38
C ARG A 49 -9.51 -7.41 6.02
N SER A 50 -9.49 -6.18 5.52
CA SER A 50 -9.85 -5.88 4.14
C SER A 50 -9.06 -4.70 3.62
N ILE A 51 -8.80 -4.71 2.31
CA ILE A 51 -8.28 -3.57 1.59
C ILE A 51 -9.38 -3.13 0.63
N SER A 52 -9.74 -1.85 0.70
CA SER A 52 -10.51 -1.19 -0.34
C SER A 52 -9.69 -0.06 -0.94
N ASN A 53 -10.01 0.31 -2.17
CA ASN A 53 -9.31 1.38 -2.88
C ASN A 53 -10.29 2.43 -3.40
N GLU A 54 -9.80 3.65 -3.57
CA GLU A 54 -10.47 4.72 -4.28
C GLU A 54 -9.41 5.49 -5.08
N ILE A 55 -9.73 5.81 -6.33
CA ILE A 55 -8.89 6.72 -7.13
C ILE A 55 -9.14 8.13 -6.62
N ASP A 56 -8.07 8.89 -6.41
CA ASP A 56 -8.16 10.28 -5.95
C ASP A 56 -8.88 11.14 -7.00
N ASP A 57 -9.58 12.20 -6.58
CA ASP A 57 -10.41 13.05 -7.45
C ASP A 57 -9.65 13.66 -8.66
N ASP A 58 -8.34 13.87 -8.52
CA ASP A 58 -7.49 14.42 -9.58
C ASP A 58 -7.02 13.36 -10.60
N GLY A 59 -7.35 12.08 -10.37
CA GLY A 59 -6.92 10.95 -11.19
C GLY A 59 -5.40 10.69 -11.16
N LYS A 60 -4.66 11.35 -10.27
CA LYS A 60 -3.20 11.23 -10.16
C LYS A 60 -2.79 10.34 -9.00
N GLY A 61 -3.73 9.90 -8.17
CA GLY A 61 -3.43 9.03 -7.06
C GLY A 61 -4.51 8.02 -6.76
N MET A 62 -4.22 7.21 -5.75
CA MET A 62 -5.17 6.26 -5.21
C MET A 62 -4.95 6.13 -3.70
N THR A 63 -6.05 6.03 -2.97
CA THR A 63 -6.06 5.80 -1.54
C THR A 63 -6.47 4.35 -1.26
N LEU A 64 -5.61 3.60 -0.57
CA LEU A 64 -5.90 2.27 -0.04
C LEU A 64 -6.31 2.37 1.42
N HIS A 65 -7.53 1.93 1.72
CA HIS A 65 -8.02 1.78 3.09
C HIS A 65 -7.73 0.36 3.56
N CYS A 66 -6.75 0.23 4.46
CA CYS A 66 -6.35 -1.03 5.07
C CYS A 66 -7.07 -1.19 6.42
N ASN A 67 -8.23 -1.85 6.40
CA ASN A 67 -9.11 -1.99 7.55
C ASN A 67 -8.74 -3.22 8.39
N ASN A 68 -8.69 -3.04 9.71
CA ASN A 68 -8.47 -4.10 10.71
C ASN A 68 -7.10 -4.79 10.61
N PHE A 69 -6.10 -4.07 10.07
CA PHE A 69 -4.69 -4.47 10.06
C PHE A 69 -3.98 -4.20 11.41
N ASP A 70 -4.74 -3.86 12.45
CA ASP A 70 -4.34 -3.66 13.84
C ASP A 70 -4.66 -4.89 14.72
N ALA A 71 -5.46 -5.84 14.23
CA ALA A 71 -5.73 -7.08 14.95
C ALA A 71 -4.43 -7.91 15.05
N TYR A 72 -3.81 -7.86 16.24
CA TYR A 72 -2.62 -8.63 16.58
C TYR A 72 -2.95 -10.13 16.54
N VAL A 73 -2.61 -10.75 15.41
CA VAL A 73 -2.44 -12.19 15.31
C VAL A 73 -0.96 -12.38 15.01
N PRO A 74 -0.17 -12.97 15.93
CA PRO A 74 1.25 -13.24 15.70
C PRO A 74 1.43 -13.91 14.33
N LEU A 75 2.37 -13.39 13.53
CA LEU A 75 2.74 -13.94 12.22
C LEU A 75 1.70 -13.80 11.09
N GLN A 76 0.56 -13.13 11.29
CA GLN A 76 -0.28 -12.75 10.15
C GLN A 76 0.23 -11.45 9.53
N GLU A 77 1.12 -11.59 8.57
CA GLU A 77 1.54 -10.48 7.72
C GLU A 77 0.33 -10.02 6.89
N GLY A 78 0.15 -8.72 6.74
CA GLY A 78 -0.81 -8.14 5.81
C GLY A 78 -0.11 -7.98 4.47
N PHE A 79 -0.58 -8.65 3.42
CA PHE A 79 0.11 -8.67 2.14
C PHE A 79 -0.78 -8.23 0.99
N LEU A 80 -0.18 -7.48 0.09
CA LEU A 80 -0.40 -7.57 -1.35
C LEU A 80 0.90 -8.18 -1.91
N ASP A 81 0.91 -9.51 -1.94
CA ASP A 81 2.01 -10.38 -2.37
C ASP A 81 2.30 -10.23 -3.87
N GLU A 82 1.26 -10.03 -4.67
CA GLU A 82 1.40 -9.69 -6.08
C GLU A 82 1.21 -8.18 -6.33
N PRO A 83 1.99 -7.57 -7.25
CA PRO A 83 1.76 -6.20 -7.68
C PRO A 83 0.38 -6.02 -8.30
N VAL A 84 -0.51 -5.34 -7.58
CA VAL A 84 -1.87 -5.03 -8.06
C VAL A 84 -1.85 -3.71 -8.81
N GLN A 85 -2.54 -3.65 -9.96
CA GLN A 85 -2.69 -2.40 -10.70
C GLN A 85 -3.50 -1.41 -9.87
N ILE A 86 -2.97 -0.18 -9.74
CA ILE A 86 -3.53 0.86 -8.87
C ILE A 86 -4.15 2.00 -9.68
N PHE A 87 -3.48 2.48 -10.72
CA PHE A 87 -4.01 3.49 -11.63
C PHE A 87 -3.25 3.48 -12.96
N SER A 88 -3.73 4.24 -13.94
CA SER A 88 -3.07 4.42 -15.23
C SER A 88 -2.84 5.91 -15.47
N HIS A 89 -1.62 6.29 -15.85
CA HIS A 89 -1.25 7.67 -16.16
C HIS A 89 -0.21 7.72 -17.28
N GLY A 90 -0.33 8.68 -18.20
CA GLY A 90 0.62 8.83 -19.32
C GLY A 90 0.73 7.59 -20.22
N GLY A 91 -0.32 6.79 -20.33
CA GLY A 91 -0.32 5.54 -21.13
C GLY A 91 0.42 4.37 -20.48
N LYS A 92 0.78 4.46 -19.19
CA LYS A 92 1.39 3.38 -18.41
C LYS A 92 0.48 2.98 -17.25
N ASN A 93 0.43 1.70 -16.94
CA ASN A 93 -0.18 1.24 -15.70
C ASN A 93 0.84 1.26 -14.56
N TYR A 94 0.37 1.65 -13.39
CA TYR A 94 1.11 1.66 -12.15
C TYR A 94 0.61 0.54 -11.27
N TYR A 95 1.53 -0.07 -10.52
CA TYR A 95 1.28 -1.23 -9.69
C TYR A 95 1.88 -1.05 -8.30
N LEU A 96 1.27 -1.70 -7.32
CA LEU A 96 1.68 -1.68 -5.94
C LEU A 96 1.75 -3.09 -5.37
N SER A 97 2.84 -3.40 -4.68
CA SER A 97 2.88 -4.50 -3.71
C SER A 97 3.36 -3.97 -2.37
N PHE A 98 2.85 -4.55 -1.27
CA PHE A 98 3.37 -4.22 0.06
C PHE A 98 3.17 -5.38 1.03
N SER A 99 4.04 -5.44 2.04
CA SER A 99 3.87 -6.27 3.22
C SER A 99 3.91 -5.39 4.47
N THR A 100 3.09 -5.73 5.46
CA THR A 100 3.09 -5.04 6.75
C THR A 100 2.91 -6.00 7.90
N THR A 101 3.62 -5.73 9.01
CA THR A 101 3.59 -6.54 10.22
C THR A 101 3.44 -5.63 11.42
N LEU A 102 2.54 -5.97 12.35
CA LEU A 102 2.51 -5.32 13.66
C LEU A 102 3.67 -5.85 14.50
N LEU A 103 4.47 -4.95 15.03
CA LEU A 103 5.56 -5.27 15.94
C LEU A 103 5.07 -5.31 17.38
N ASN A 104 4.09 -4.46 17.68
CA ASN A 104 3.32 -4.39 18.92
C ASN A 104 2.02 -3.58 18.65
N ASP A 105 1.26 -3.29 19.70
CA ASP A 105 -0.02 -2.56 19.60
C ASP A 105 0.11 -1.11 19.09
N GLU A 106 1.33 -0.57 19.05
CA GLU A 106 1.59 0.83 18.69
C GLU A 106 2.38 0.98 17.38
N ARG A 107 3.07 -0.06 16.91
CA ARG A 107 4.08 0.04 15.84
C ARG A 107 3.90 -1.04 14.78
N ARG A 108 4.08 -0.66 13.52
CA ARG A 108 4.13 -1.57 12.36
C ARG A 108 5.41 -1.39 11.56
N SER A 109 5.88 -2.47 10.95
CA SER A 109 6.76 -2.42 9.79
C SER A 109 5.91 -2.39 8.51
N LEU A 110 6.41 -1.70 7.49
CA LEU A 110 5.83 -1.67 6.15
C LEU A 110 6.98 -1.77 5.14
N THR A 111 6.93 -2.76 4.26
CA THR A 111 7.75 -2.82 3.05
C THR A 111 6.83 -2.63 1.86
N ILE A 112 7.18 -1.72 0.95
CA ILE A 112 6.31 -1.34 -0.16
C ILE A 112 7.13 -1.13 -1.43
N SER A 113 6.57 -1.53 -2.56
CA SER A 113 7.17 -1.41 -3.89
C SER A 113 6.16 -0.84 -4.88
N PHE A 114 6.62 0.19 -5.59
CA PHE A 114 5.87 0.87 -6.65
C PHE A 114 6.49 0.52 -7.99
N LEU A 115 5.67 -0.01 -8.88
CA LEU A 115 6.07 -0.57 -10.16
C LEU A 115 5.28 0.12 -11.28
N LYS A 116 5.82 0.15 -12.49
CA LYS A 116 5.05 0.52 -13.69
C LYS A 116 5.36 -0.36 -14.88
N ASP A 117 4.47 -0.34 -15.86
CA ASP A 117 4.77 -0.86 -17.19
C ASP A 117 6.03 -0.20 -17.77
N LYS A 118 6.81 -1.01 -18.49
CA LYS A 118 7.94 -0.52 -19.30
C LYS A 118 7.47 0.40 -20.41
#